data_AF-A0A7S2XVN3-F1
#
_entry.id   AF-A0A7S2XVN3-F1
#
_cell.length_a   1.000
_cell.length_b   1.000
_cell.length_c   1.000
_cell.angle_alpha   90.00
_cell.angle_beta   90.00
_cell.angle_gamma   90.00
#
_symmetry.space_group_name_H-M   'P 1'
#
loop_
_entity.id
_entity.type
_entity.pdbx_description
1 polymer ?
#
loop_
_entity_poly.entity_id
_entity_poly.type
_entity_poly.pdbx_seq_one_letter_code
_entity_poly.pdbx_strand_id
1 'polypeptide(L)'
;ATVSLKMAILSVQNSNLGDEDLPQTPATFLVYVLAVMAAIGGFLFGYDTGVISGAMIVIREDFALNDWEQEIVVSSTVLTAVFGCLAGGPANQIWGRRPLIIFSCILFIFGAAALAWAPDFKWLVLGRLVVGFAVGLSSQTVPMYVAEVAPPHMRGVLVRLFNLLT
;
A
#
# COMPACT_ATOMS: atom_id res chain seq x y z
N ALA A 1 -41.54 29.38 7.66
CA ALA A 1 -40.07 29.25 7.60
C ALA A 1 -39.47 28.67 8.88
N THR A 2 -39.87 29.14 10.07
CA THR A 2 -39.26 28.74 11.36
C THR A 2 -39.49 27.29 11.78
N VAL A 3 -40.59 26.65 11.36
CA VAL A 3 -40.92 25.25 11.73
C VAL A 3 -40.09 24.22 10.95
N SER A 4 -39.78 24.48 9.68
CA SER A 4 -38.97 23.58 8.84
C SER A 4 -37.51 23.53 9.28
N LEU A 5 -36.97 24.67 9.74
CA LEU A 5 -35.60 24.74 10.24
C LEU A 5 -35.44 23.98 11.57
N LYS A 6 -36.45 24.03 12.44
CA LYS A 6 -36.43 23.32 13.73
C LYS A 6 -36.53 21.80 13.57
N MET A 7 -37.26 21.32 12.56
CA MET A 7 -37.30 19.89 12.23
C MET A 7 -35.97 19.39 11.62
N ALA A 8 -35.32 20.19 10.78
CA ALA A 8 -34.00 19.84 10.23
C ALA A 8 -32.91 19.79 11.30
N ILE A 9 -32.95 20.69 12.29
CA ILE A 9 -32.04 20.67 13.44
C ILE A 9 -32.34 19.47 14.34
N LEU A 10 -33.62 19.12 14.55
CA LEU A 10 -33.99 17.94 15.34
C LEU A 10 -33.61 16.63 14.65
N SER A 11 -33.70 16.50 13.32
CA SER A 11 -33.23 15.29 12.62
C SER A 11 -31.71 15.12 12.68
N VAL A 12 -30.96 16.22 12.71
CA VAL A 12 -29.49 16.20 12.90
C VAL A 12 -29.15 15.92 14.38
N GLN A 13 -29.89 16.45 15.35
CA GLN A 13 -29.68 16.12 16.76
C GLN A 13 -30.00 14.64 17.06
N ASN A 14 -31.05 14.09 16.44
CA ASN A 14 -31.46 12.70 16.65
C ASN A 14 -30.52 11.68 15.99
N SER A 15 -29.82 12.05 14.91
CA SER A 15 -28.75 11.21 14.34
C SER A 15 -27.48 11.20 15.20
N ASN A 16 -27.29 12.19 16.07
CA ASN A 16 -26.13 12.24 16.99
C ASN A 16 -26.38 11.52 18.33
N LEU A 17 -27.63 11.13 18.63
CA LEU A 17 -28.01 10.42 19.86
C LEU A 17 -28.13 8.89 19.68
N GLY A 18 -28.01 8.40 18.44
CA GLY A 18 -28.15 6.97 18.10
C GLY A 18 -26.85 6.18 17.96
N ASP A 19 -25.70 6.86 18.02
CA ASP A 19 -24.38 6.25 17.79
C ASP A 19 -23.53 6.13 19.08
N GLU A 20 -24.12 6.41 20.26
CA GLU A 20 -23.40 6.38 21.55
C GLU A 20 -23.47 5.02 22.28
N ASP A 21 -23.99 3.97 21.65
CA ASP A 21 -24.02 2.61 22.19
C ASP A 21 -23.80 1.54 21.11
N LEU A 22 -22.75 1.68 20.28
CA LEU A 22 -22.23 0.50 19.59
C LEU A 22 -21.60 -0.42 20.64
N PRO A 23 -22.13 -1.65 20.86
CA PRO A 23 -21.56 -2.56 21.83
C PRO A 23 -20.09 -2.76 21.50
N GLN A 24 -19.20 -2.31 22.41
CA GLN A 24 -17.77 -2.59 22.34
C GLN A 24 -17.57 -4.09 22.57
N THR A 25 -17.77 -4.85 21.50
CA THR A 25 -17.43 -6.27 21.47
C THR A 25 -15.91 -6.41 21.58
N PRO A 26 -15.39 -7.55 22.10
CA PRO A 26 -13.98 -7.76 22.44
C PRO A 26 -13.01 -7.85 21.24
N ALA A 27 -13.23 -7.05 20.19
CA ALA A 27 -12.44 -6.98 18.97
C ALA A 27 -11.31 -5.93 19.01
N THR A 28 -11.11 -5.22 20.13
CA THR A 28 -10.07 -4.19 20.27
C THR A 28 -8.68 -4.71 19.91
N PHE A 29 -8.37 -5.95 20.29
CA PHE A 29 -7.08 -6.57 19.96
C PHE A 29 -6.90 -6.77 18.46
N LEU A 30 -7.91 -7.33 17.77
CA LEU A 30 -7.86 -7.55 16.32
C LEU A 30 -7.77 -6.23 15.57
N VAL A 31 -8.51 -5.22 16.00
CA VAL A 31 -8.48 -3.87 15.43
C VAL A 31 -7.12 -3.21 15.62
N TYR A 32 -6.52 -3.34 16.80
CA TYR A 32 -5.18 -2.82 17.08
C TYR A 32 -4.12 -3.52 16.22
N VAL A 33 -4.21 -4.85 16.07
CA VAL A 33 -3.34 -5.62 15.18
C VAL A 33 -3.49 -5.17 13.73
N LEU A 34 -4.72 -4.99 13.24
CA LEU A 34 -4.95 -4.51 11.87
C LEU A 34 -4.44 -3.07 11.66
N ALA A 35 -4.59 -2.20 12.66
CA ALA A 35 -4.06 -0.84 12.60
C ALA A 35 -2.52 -0.84 12.54
N VAL A 36 -1.87 -1.67 13.36
CA VAL A 36 -0.41 -1.86 13.33
C VAL A 36 0.04 -2.47 12.01
N MET A 37 -0.67 -3.47 11.47
CA MET A 37 -0.36 -4.05 10.16
C MET A 37 -0.53 -3.05 9.02
N ALA A 38 -1.59 -2.24 9.04
CA ALA A 38 -1.81 -1.17 8.08
C ALA A 38 -0.71 -0.10 8.20
N ALA A 39 -0.29 0.23 9.43
CA ALA A 39 0.76 1.18 9.68
C ALA A 39 2.13 0.70 9.18
N ILE A 40 2.50 -0.53 9.50
CA ILE A 40 3.74 -1.15 9.03
C ILE A 40 3.72 -1.33 7.51
N GLY A 41 2.58 -1.74 6.94
CA GLY A 41 2.41 -1.91 5.50
C GLY A 41 2.60 -0.59 4.74
N GLY A 42 1.95 0.49 5.19
CA GLY A 42 2.10 1.82 4.60
C GLY A 42 3.54 2.33 4.77
N PHE A 43 4.08 2.26 5.99
CA PHE A 43 5.45 2.69 6.28
C PHE A 43 6.49 1.94 5.44
N LEU A 44 6.37 0.62 5.29
CA LEU A 44 7.30 -0.17 4.50
C LEU A 44 7.22 0.17 3.01
N PHE A 45 6.01 0.44 2.52
CA PHE A 45 5.80 0.85 1.14
C PHE A 45 6.39 2.23 0.85
N GLY A 46 6.17 3.20 1.75
CA GLY A 46 6.80 4.52 1.69
C GLY A 46 8.33 4.45 1.81
N TYR A 47 8.84 3.56 2.67
CA TYR A 47 10.27 3.31 2.83
C TYR A 47 10.93 2.80 1.54
N ASP A 48 10.33 1.83 0.85
CA ASP A 48 10.89 1.31 -0.42
C ASP A 48 10.99 2.41 -1.48
N THR A 49 9.95 3.25 -1.58
CA THR A 49 9.92 4.39 -2.52
C THR A 49 10.92 5.48 -2.12
N GLY A 50 11.06 5.76 -0.82
CA GLY A 50 11.99 6.77 -0.31
C GLY A 50 13.45 6.36 -0.41
N VAL A 51 13.78 5.10 -0.08
CA VAL A 51 15.16 4.62 -0.09
C VAL A 51 15.73 4.60 -1.50
N ILE A 52 14.91 4.29 -2.53
CA ILE A 52 15.40 4.37 -3.91
C ILE A 52 15.67 5.80 -4.34
N SER A 53 14.82 6.76 -3.99
CA SER A 53 15.08 8.17 -4.32
C SER A 53 16.39 8.66 -3.71
N GLY A 54 16.73 8.23 -2.49
CA GLY A 54 18.02 8.55 -1.86
C GLY A 54 19.20 7.78 -2.45
N ALA A 55 19.04 6.47 -2.68
CA ALA A 55 20.09 5.60 -3.20
C ALA A 55 20.45 5.90 -4.65
N MET A 56 19.55 6.49 -5.44
CA MET A 56 19.79 6.82 -6.85
C MET A 56 21.01 7.72 -7.04
N ILE A 57 21.27 8.64 -6.10
CA ILE A 57 22.44 9.54 -6.17
C ILE A 57 23.73 8.73 -6.12
N VAL A 58 23.83 7.79 -5.19
CA VAL A 58 25.00 6.92 -5.01
C VAL A 58 25.14 5.94 -6.18
N ILE A 59 24.03 5.32 -6.61
CA ILE A 59 24.02 4.39 -7.74
C ILE A 59 24.47 5.09 -9.03
N ARG A 60 24.08 6.36 -9.23
CA ARG A 60 24.52 7.16 -10.38
C ARG A 60 26.04 7.38 -10.37
N GLU A 61 26.62 7.68 -9.21
CA GLU A 61 28.06 7.89 -9.08
C GLU A 61 28.85 6.58 -9.23
N ASP A 62 28.41 5.49 -8.58
CA ASP A 62 29.10 4.19 -8.60
C ASP A 62 29.06 3.51 -9.98
N PHE A 63 27.93 3.61 -10.71
CA PHE A 63 27.78 3.03 -12.05
C PHE A 63 28.09 4.01 -13.18
N ALA A 64 28.49 5.25 -12.88
CA ALA A 64 28.71 6.33 -13.85
C ALA A 64 27.57 6.47 -14.88
N LEU A 65 26.32 6.44 -14.39
CA LEU A 65 25.12 6.40 -15.23
C LEU A 65 24.85 7.73 -15.92
N ASN A 66 24.48 7.67 -17.21
CA ASN A 66 23.95 8.83 -17.93
C ASN A 66 22.53 9.20 -17.43
N ASP A 67 22.12 10.45 -17.65
CA ASP A 67 20.76 10.91 -17.29
C ASP A 67 19.66 10.03 -17.89
N TRP A 68 19.84 9.59 -19.14
CA TRP A 68 18.95 8.63 -19.79
C TRP A 68 18.89 7.25 -19.13
N GLU A 69 20.00 6.75 -18.62
CA GLU A 69 20.03 5.44 -17.97
C GLU A 69 19.34 5.49 -16.61
N GLN A 70 19.51 6.59 -15.87
CA GLN A 70 18.80 6.86 -14.63
C GLN A 70 17.27 6.90 -14.84
N GLU A 71 16.82 7.60 -15.88
CA GLU A 71 15.39 7.68 -16.22
C GLU A 71 14.80 6.32 -16.59
N ILE A 72 15.55 5.47 -17.30
CA ILE A 72 15.12 4.10 -17.62
C ILE A 72 14.92 3.27 -16.34
N VAL A 73 15.80 3.42 -15.34
CA VAL A 73 15.70 2.70 -14.06
C VAL A 73 14.44 3.11 -13.28
N VAL A 74 14.16 4.41 -13.23
CA VAL A 74 12.97 4.91 -12.52
C VAL A 74 11.68 4.57 -13.27
N SER A 75 11.63 4.85 -14.58
CA SER A 75 10.45 4.61 -15.41
C SER A 75 10.09 3.14 -15.54
N SER A 76 11.08 2.23 -15.60
CA SER A 76 10.84 0.78 -15.64
C SER A 76 10.14 0.26 -14.37
N THR A 77 10.48 0.82 -13.21
CA THR A 77 9.82 0.49 -11.93
C THR A 77 8.35 0.91 -11.97
N VAL A 78 8.06 2.14 -12.41
CA VAL A 78 6.68 2.64 -12.52
C VAL A 78 5.88 1.83 -13.55
N LEU A 79 6.48 1.54 -14.70
CA LEU A 79 5.85 0.76 -15.77
C LEU A 79 5.42 -0.63 -15.24
N THR A 80 6.31 -1.32 -14.55
CA THR A 80 6.01 -2.65 -13.98
C THR A 80 5.05 -2.59 -12.81
N ALA A 81 5.09 -1.53 -12.00
CA ALA A 81 4.12 -1.32 -10.94
C ALA A 81 2.69 -1.18 -11.50
N VAL A 82 2.52 -0.49 -12.64
CA VAL A 82 1.22 -0.40 -13.33
C VAL A 82 0.74 -1.78 -13.76
N PHE A 83 1.62 -2.59 -14.36
CA PHE A 83 1.27 -3.98 -14.71
C PHE A 83 0.95 -4.84 -13.50
N GLY A 84 1.70 -4.69 -12.39
CA GLY A 84 1.44 -5.38 -11.13
C GLY A 84 0.09 -5.02 -10.52
N CYS A 85 -0.27 -3.74 -10.54
CA CYS A 85 -1.57 -3.26 -10.06
C CYS A 85 -2.73 -3.73 -10.95
N LEU A 86 -2.55 -3.76 -12.28
CA LEU A 86 -3.54 -4.29 -13.22
C LEU A 86 -3.75 -5.80 -13.02
N ALA A 87 -2.67 -6.56 -12.80
CA ALA A 87 -2.73 -7.99 -12.54
C ALA A 87 -3.32 -8.30 -11.16
N GLY A 88 -3.11 -7.43 -10.17
CA GLY A 88 -3.55 -7.64 -8.78
C GLY A 88 -5.06 -7.78 -8.62
N GLY A 89 -5.87 -7.08 -9.41
CA GLY A 89 -7.33 -7.14 -9.35
C GLY A 89 -7.88 -8.55 -9.58
N PRO A 90 -7.73 -9.13 -10.78
CA PRO A 90 -8.17 -10.50 -11.06
C PRO A 90 -7.43 -11.54 -10.21
N ALA A 91 -6.14 -11.35 -9.92
CA ALA A 91 -5.37 -12.28 -9.10
C ALA A 91 -5.91 -12.39 -7.67
N ASN A 92 -6.35 -11.27 -7.08
CA ASN A 92 -6.99 -11.25 -5.77
C ASN A 92 -8.30 -12.03 -5.74
N GLN A 93 -9.02 -12.08 -6.86
CA GLN A 93 -10.31 -12.72 -6.98
C GLN A 93 -10.19 -14.24 -7.21
N ILE A 94 -9.12 -14.70 -7.86
CA ILE A 94 -8.88 -16.11 -8.19
C ILE A 94 -8.12 -16.83 -7.08
N TRP A 95 -7.05 -16.25 -6.55
CA TRP A 95 -6.18 -16.89 -5.56
C TRP A 95 -6.49 -16.49 -4.11
N GLY A 96 -7.26 -15.43 -3.92
CA GLY A 96 -7.52 -14.84 -2.60
C GLY A 96 -6.40 -13.91 -2.14
N ARG A 97 -6.69 -13.09 -1.13
CA ARG A 97 -5.82 -11.95 -0.75
C ARG A 97 -4.55 -12.34 0.00
N ARG A 98 -4.66 -13.22 1.01
CA ARG A 98 -3.52 -13.67 1.83
C ARG A 98 -2.37 -14.28 1.01
N PRO A 99 -2.60 -15.28 0.13
CA PRO A 99 -1.52 -15.88 -0.64
C PRO A 99 -0.91 -14.89 -1.64
N LEU A 100 -1.68 -13.92 -2.14
CA LEU A 100 -1.16 -12.89 -3.03
C LEU A 100 -0.20 -11.92 -2.32
N ILE A 101 -0.49 -11.55 -1.06
CA ILE A 101 0.43 -10.77 -0.21
C ILE A 101 1.72 -11.55 0.05
N ILE A 102 1.63 -12.84 0.36
CA ILE A 102 2.83 -13.66 0.59
C ILE A 102 3.66 -13.78 -0.68
N PHE A 103 3.00 -13.98 -1.83
CA PHE A 103 3.66 -14.04 -3.12
C PHE A 103 4.37 -12.73 -3.50
N SER A 104 3.74 -11.57 -3.25
CA SER A 104 4.38 -10.28 -3.48
C SER A 104 5.59 -10.07 -2.55
N CYS A 105 5.51 -10.47 -1.28
CA CYS A 105 6.66 -10.44 -0.37
C CYS A 105 7.82 -11.31 -0.88
N ILE A 106 7.54 -12.51 -1.38
CA ILE A 106 8.56 -13.40 -1.94
C ILE A 106 9.21 -12.76 -3.17
N LEU A 107 8.41 -12.25 -4.11
CA LEU A 107 8.92 -11.55 -5.28
C LEU A 107 9.77 -10.33 -4.91
N PHE A 108 9.34 -9.57 -3.90
CA PHE A 108 10.08 -8.41 -3.41
C PHE A 108 11.45 -8.81 -2.86
N ILE A 109 11.53 -9.89 -2.06
CA ILE A 109 12.80 -10.41 -1.53
C ILE A 109 13.74 -10.84 -2.67
N PHE A 110 13.22 -11.56 -3.68
CA PHE A 110 14.01 -11.96 -4.83
C PHE A 110 14.49 -10.77 -5.66
N GLY A 111 13.63 -9.78 -5.89
CA GLY A 111 13.98 -8.55 -6.58
C GLY A 111 15.05 -7.75 -5.83
N ALA A 112 14.89 -7.59 -4.51
CA ALA A 112 15.87 -6.92 -3.64
C ALA A 112 17.22 -7.66 -3.64
N ALA A 113 17.21 -8.99 -3.59
CA ALA A 113 18.43 -9.79 -3.67
C ALA A 113 19.13 -9.64 -5.04
N ALA A 114 18.36 -9.61 -6.14
CA ALA A 114 18.89 -9.36 -7.47
C ALA A 114 19.52 -7.97 -7.60
N LEU A 115 18.90 -6.95 -6.99
CA LEU A 115 19.42 -5.59 -6.91
C LEU A 115 20.70 -5.51 -6.08
N ALA A 116 20.77 -6.22 -4.95
CA ALA A 116 21.95 -6.25 -4.09
C ALA A 116 23.17 -6.90 -4.75
N TRP A 117 22.95 -7.88 -5.64
CA TRP A 117 24.01 -8.55 -6.38
C TRP A 117 24.39 -7.84 -7.69
N ALA A 118 23.59 -6.88 -8.16
CA ALA A 118 23.64 -6.39 -9.54
C ALA A 118 25.05 -5.93 -9.98
N PRO A 119 25.72 -6.67 -10.91
CA PRO A 119 27.06 -6.32 -11.38
C PRO A 119 27.05 -5.34 -12.57
N ASP A 120 25.93 -5.27 -13.29
CA ASP A 120 25.77 -4.45 -14.51
C ASP A 120 24.46 -3.65 -14.48
N PHE A 121 24.39 -2.56 -15.25
CA PHE A 121 23.18 -1.76 -15.45
C PHE A 121 21.94 -2.61 -15.82
N LYS A 122 22.11 -3.60 -16.69
CA LYS A 122 21.02 -4.48 -17.13
C LYS A 122 20.43 -5.30 -15.98
N TRP A 123 21.27 -5.76 -15.05
CA TRP A 123 20.84 -6.47 -13.86
C TRP A 123 20.08 -5.55 -12.90
N LEU A 124 20.53 -4.29 -12.79
CA LEU A 124 19.86 -3.28 -11.99
C LEU A 124 18.45 -2.98 -12.52
N VAL A 125 18.30 -2.81 -13.84
CA VAL A 125 16.98 -2.65 -14.49
C VAL A 125 16.12 -3.90 -14.28
N LEU A 126 16.67 -5.10 -14.43
CA LEU A 126 15.91 -6.34 -14.24
C LEU A 126 15.39 -6.48 -12.80
N GLY A 127 16.23 -6.20 -11.80
CA GLY A 127 15.82 -6.19 -10.40
C GLY A 127 14.70 -5.18 -10.14
N ARG A 128 14.78 -3.99 -10.75
CA ARG A 128 13.76 -2.93 -10.66
C ARG A 128 12.43 -3.33 -11.26
N LEU A 129 12.44 -4.03 -12.39
CA LEU A 129 11.23 -4.57 -13.01
C LEU A 129 10.52 -5.57 -12.06
N VAL A 130 11.30 -6.44 -11.41
CA VAL A 130 10.75 -7.45 -10.48
C VAL A 130 10.21 -6.79 -9.21
N VAL A 131 10.97 -5.88 -8.60
CA VAL A 131 10.54 -5.14 -7.41
C VAL A 131 9.31 -4.29 -7.73
N GLY A 132 9.31 -3.55 -8.84
CA GLY A 132 8.17 -2.71 -9.24
C GLY A 132 6.89 -3.52 -9.40
N PHE A 133 6.97 -4.69 -10.03
CA PHE A 133 5.82 -5.60 -10.15
C PHE A 133 5.32 -6.10 -8.78
N ALA A 134 6.23 -6.49 -7.88
CA ALA A 134 5.88 -6.95 -6.54
C ALA A 134 5.22 -5.85 -5.69
N VAL A 135 5.77 -4.63 -5.77
CA VAL A 135 5.29 -3.44 -5.07
C VAL A 135 3.91 -3.03 -5.60
N GLY A 136 3.70 -3.05 -6.92
CA GLY A 136 2.39 -2.78 -7.52
C GLY A 136 1.30 -3.78 -7.09
N LEU A 137 1.63 -5.07 -7.04
CA LEU A 137 0.74 -6.12 -6.52
C LEU A 137 0.39 -5.90 -5.04
N SER A 138 1.39 -5.58 -4.23
CA SER A 138 1.23 -5.37 -2.79
C SER A 138 0.40 -4.11 -2.47
N SER A 139 0.69 -2.99 -3.16
CA SER A 139 0.05 -1.69 -2.95
C SER A 139 -1.48 -1.73 -3.10
N GLN A 140 -1.98 -2.48 -4.08
CA GLN A 140 -3.42 -2.64 -4.26
C GLN A 140 -4.01 -3.64 -3.26
N THR A 141 -3.30 -4.74 -2.98
CA THR A 141 -3.84 -5.88 -2.22
C THR A 141 -3.90 -5.63 -0.72
N VAL A 142 -2.91 -4.94 -0.15
CA VAL A 142 -2.81 -4.66 1.29
C VAL A 142 -3.98 -3.80 1.81
N PRO A 143 -4.27 -2.61 1.27
CA PRO A 143 -5.39 -1.80 1.73
C PRO A 143 -6.73 -2.50 1.48
N MET A 144 -6.83 -3.29 0.40
CA MET A 144 -7.95 -4.20 0.19
C MET A 144 -8.09 -5.13 1.39
N TYR A 145 -7.09 -5.96 1.68
CA TYR A 145 -7.12 -6.97 2.73
C TYR A 145 -7.47 -6.36 4.07
N VAL A 146 -6.88 -5.22 4.41
CA VAL A 146 -7.23 -4.45 5.61
C VAL A 146 -8.70 -4.05 5.60
N ALA A 147 -9.24 -3.54 4.49
CA ALA A 147 -10.65 -3.16 4.39
C ALA A 147 -11.63 -4.35 4.51
N GLU A 148 -11.24 -5.55 4.07
CA GLU A 148 -12.07 -6.75 4.22
C GLU A 148 -12.13 -7.25 5.65
N VAL A 149 -10.98 -7.30 6.33
CA VAL A 149 -10.86 -7.85 7.69
C VAL A 149 -11.28 -6.82 8.75
N ALA A 150 -11.19 -5.52 8.45
CA ALA A 150 -11.55 -4.47 9.38
C ALA A 150 -13.07 -4.45 9.67
N PRO A 151 -13.47 -4.20 10.93
CA PRO A 151 -14.87 -4.11 11.30
C PRO A 151 -15.54 -2.88 10.68
N PRO A 152 -16.86 -2.94 10.36
CA PRO A 152 -17.55 -1.95 9.55
C PRO A 152 -17.37 -0.49 9.99
N HIS A 153 -17.35 -0.25 11.31
CA HIS A 153 -17.25 1.08 11.91
C HIS A 153 -15.84 1.72 11.80
N MET A 154 -14.78 0.92 11.60
CA MET A 154 -13.37 1.40 11.60
C MET A 154 -12.65 1.22 10.25
N ARG A 155 -13.28 0.58 9.26
CA ARG A 155 -12.72 0.37 7.91
C ARG A 155 -12.09 1.63 7.33
N GLY A 156 -12.82 2.75 7.38
CA GLY A 156 -12.33 4.02 6.85
C GLY A 156 -11.16 4.62 7.65
N VAL A 157 -11.05 4.34 8.95
CA VAL A 157 -9.92 4.83 9.78
C VAL A 157 -8.65 4.04 9.43
N LEU A 158 -8.75 2.72 9.30
CA LEU A 158 -7.58 1.87 9.00
C LEU A 158 -7.03 2.10 7.59
N VAL A 159 -7.90 2.30 6.60
CA VAL A 159 -7.46 2.64 5.24
C VAL A 159 -6.81 4.03 5.21
N ARG A 160 -7.33 5.00 5.98
CA ARG A 160 -6.71 6.32 6.13
C ARG A 160 -5.33 6.24 6.78
N LEU A 161 -5.14 5.38 7.79
CA LEU A 161 -3.84 5.16 8.41
C LEU A 161 -2.80 4.61 7.42
N PHE A 162 -3.19 3.64 6.57
CA PHE A 162 -2.30 3.10 5.53
C PHE A 162 -1.83 4.19 4.56
N ASN A 163 -2.76 5.01 4.05
CA ASN A 163 -2.44 6.09 3.12
C ASN A 163 -1.62 7.22 3.75
N LEU A 164 -1.76 7.46 5.06
CA LEU A 164 -0.99 8.50 5.76
C LEU A 164 0.47 8.10 6.00
N LEU A 165 0.75 6.80 6.05
CA LEU A 165 2.08 6.25 6.32
C LEU A 165 2.83 5.80 5.06
N THR A 166 2.15 5.78 3.92
CA THR A 166 2.71 5.55 2.58
C THR A 166 3.30 6.84 2.04
#